data_AF-A0AAW8AND4-F1
#
_entry.id   AF-A0AAW8AND4-F1
#
_cell.length_a   1.000
_cell.length_b   1.000
_cell.length_c   1.000
_cell.angle_alpha   90.00
_cell.angle_beta   90.00
_cell.angle_gamma   90.00
#
_symmetry.space_group_name_H-M   'P 1'
#
loop_
_entity.id
_entity.type
_entity.pdbx_description
1 polymer ?
#
loop_
_entity_poly.entity_id
_entity_poly.type
_entity_poly.pdbx_seq_one_letter_code
_entity_poly.pdbx_strand_id
1 'polypeptide(L)' 'GPCGTLVDTCGDPFFLGKAERVALASGASWHEAQRGTNAIGTALAEMDSIEIQGGEHFLERNGFLTCAAAPILSGTGQL' A
#
# COMPACT_ATOMS: atom_id res chain seq x y z
N GLY A 1 -1.17 -6.65 -14.78
CA GLY A 1 -0.27 -6.51 -13.62
C GLY A 1 -0.81 -7.29 -12.44
N PRO A 2 0.04 -7.72 -11.50
CA PRO A 2 -0.34 -8.56 -10.35
C PRO A 2 -1.42 -7.91 -9.49
N CYS A 3 -2.40 -8.69 -9.01
CA CYS A 3 -3.49 -8.18 -8.15
C CYS A 3 -3.16 -8.38 -6.67
N GLY A 4 -3.53 -7.40 -5.84
CA GLY A 4 -3.26 -7.40 -4.40
C GLY A 4 -4.48 -7.02 -3.61
N THR A 5 -4.70 -7.74 -2.51
CA THR A 5 -5.80 -7.51 -1.59
C THR A 5 -5.23 -7.17 -0.22
N LEU A 6 -5.73 -6.11 0.40
CA LEU A 6 -5.35 -5.74 1.76
C LEU A 6 -5.97 -6.74 2.76
N VAL A 7 -5.13 -7.47 3.50
CA VAL A 7 -5.58 -8.50 4.46
C VAL A 7 -5.84 -7.87 5.83
N ASP A 8 -4.93 -7.02 6.30
CA ASP A 8 -5.03 -6.35 7.61
C ASP A 8 -4.36 -4.97 7.58
N THR A 9 -4.85 -4.05 8.43
CA THR A 9 -4.28 -2.71 8.62
C THR A 9 -3.98 -2.51 10.10
N CYS A 10 -2.72 -2.24 10.46
CA CYS A 10 -2.32 -1.92 11.82
C CYS A 10 -1.66 -0.53 11.90
N GLY A 11 -1.87 0.20 12.99
CA GLY A 11 -1.32 1.54 13.17
C GLY A 11 -1.95 2.33 14.31
N ASP A 12 -1.51 3.58 14.46
CA ASP A 12 -2.10 4.51 15.43
C ASP A 12 -3.60 4.74 15.13
N PRO A 13 -4.52 4.64 16.11
CA PRO A 13 -5.96 4.74 15.87
C PRO A 13 -6.39 6.07 15.24
N PHE A 14 -5.71 7.18 15.57
CA PHE A 14 -6.00 8.49 15.02
C PHE A 14 -5.57 8.60 13.55
N PHE A 15 -4.52 7.86 13.19
CA PHE A 15 -4.04 7.71 11.82
C PHE A 15 -4.89 6.72 11.00
N LEU A 16 -5.32 5.60 11.60
CA LEU A 16 -6.19 4.61 10.96
C LEU A 16 -7.52 5.22 10.51
N GLY A 17 -8.14 6.08 11.33
CA GLY A 17 -9.36 6.81 10.94
C GLY A 17 -9.17 7.80 9.78
N LYS A 18 -7.94 8.28 9.54
CA LYS A 18 -7.60 9.04 8.32
C LYS A 18 -7.26 8.12 7.14
N ALA A 19 -6.65 6.97 7.41
CA ALA A 19 -6.30 5.96 6.41
C ALA A 19 -7.55 5.29 5.80
N GLU A 20 -8.62 5.10 6.57
CA GLU A 20 -9.93 4.67 6.04
C GLU A 20 -10.47 5.61 4.96
N ARG A 21 -10.22 6.93 5.08
CA ARG A 21 -10.69 7.92 4.09
C ARG A 21 -9.97 7.81 2.74
N VAL A 22 -8.85 7.10 2.68
CA VAL A 22 -8.17 6.71 1.43
C VAL A 22 -8.36 5.23 1.10
N ALA A 23 -9.34 4.58 1.73
CA ALA A 23 -9.70 3.18 1.56
C ALA A 23 -8.54 2.21 1.85
N LEU A 24 -7.77 2.51 2.89
CA LEU A 24 -6.76 1.65 3.50
C LEU A 24 -7.41 0.70 4.52
N ALA A 25 -8.41 -0.06 4.04
CA ALA A 25 -9.22 -0.97 4.84
C ALA A 25 -9.14 -2.39 4.27
N SER A 26 -9.33 -3.39 5.13
CA SER A 26 -9.31 -4.80 4.73
C SER A 26 -10.31 -5.08 3.60
N GLY A 27 -9.89 -5.84 2.60
CA GLY A 27 -10.67 -6.14 1.40
C GLY A 27 -10.63 -5.06 0.30
N ALA A 28 -10.01 -3.90 0.53
CA ALA A 28 -9.81 -2.92 -0.54
C ALA A 28 -8.77 -3.40 -1.56
N SER A 29 -9.11 -3.29 -2.85
CA SER A 29 -8.17 -3.47 -3.96
C SER A 29 -7.25 -2.25 -4.09
N TRP A 30 -5.94 -2.50 -4.12
CA TRP A 30 -4.91 -1.49 -4.35
C TRP A 30 -4.20 -1.64 -5.70
N HIS A 31 -4.90 -2.26 -6.65
CA HIS A 31 -4.40 -2.44 -8.00
C HIS A 31 -4.09 -1.10 -8.66
N GLU A 32 -2.87 -0.95 -9.19
CA GLU A 32 -2.47 0.33 -9.84
C GLU A 32 -3.34 0.65 -11.04
N ALA A 33 -3.87 -0.36 -11.74
CA ALA A 33 -4.83 -0.17 -12.83
C ALA A 33 -6.14 0.51 -12.38
N GLN A 34 -6.49 0.44 -11.09
CA GLN A 34 -7.70 1.03 -10.51
C GLN A 34 -7.41 2.30 -9.69
N ARG A 35 -6.20 2.43 -9.14
CA ARG A 35 -5.84 3.48 -8.18
C ARG A 35 -4.69 4.39 -8.59
N GLY A 36 -4.02 4.11 -9.71
CA GLY A 36 -2.74 4.72 -10.06
C GLY A 36 -1.58 4.14 -9.24
N THR A 37 -0.36 4.57 -9.55
CA THR A 37 0.88 4.15 -8.86
C THR A 37 0.76 4.36 -7.36
N ASN A 38 1.00 3.31 -6.58
CA ASN A 38 0.90 3.35 -5.13
C ASN A 38 1.84 2.32 -4.49
N ALA A 39 2.31 2.58 -3.25
CA ALA A 39 3.30 1.74 -2.57
C ALA A 39 2.95 0.24 -2.55
N ILE A 40 1.69 -0.12 -2.33
CA ILE A 40 1.23 -1.51 -2.28
C ILE A 40 1.31 -2.15 -3.66
N GLY A 41 0.77 -1.48 -4.68
CA GLY A 41 0.83 -1.94 -6.07
C GLY A 41 2.26 -2.07 -6.58
N THR A 42 3.12 -1.11 -6.24
CA THR A 42 4.55 -1.13 -6.58
C THR A 42 5.27 -2.27 -5.87
N ALA A 43 5.03 -2.50 -4.57
CA ALA A 43 5.62 -3.64 -3.84
C ALA A 43 5.24 -5.00 -4.45
N LEU A 44 3.99 -5.13 -4.92
CA LEU A 44 3.52 -6.34 -5.60
C LEU A 44 4.11 -6.50 -7.00
N ALA A 45 4.33 -5.40 -7.71
CA ALA A 45 4.95 -5.42 -9.04
C ALA A 45 6.45 -5.77 -8.97
N GLU A 46 7.16 -5.22 -8.00
CA GLU A 46 8.59 -5.45 -7.78
C GLU A 46 8.88 -6.78 -7.04
N MET A 47 7.84 -7.41 -6.45
CA MET A 47 7.98 -8.57 -5.55
C MET A 47 8.97 -8.33 -4.40
N ASP A 48 9.05 -7.09 -3.92
CA ASP A 48 9.96 -6.64 -2.88
C ASP A 48 9.26 -5.65 -1.94
N SER A 49 9.86 -5.43 -0.76
CA SER A 49 9.44 -4.38 0.16
C SER A 49 9.69 -3.00 -0.43
N ILE A 50 8.70 -2.12 -0.33
CA ILE A 50 8.76 -0.73 -0.77
C ILE A 50 8.44 0.17 0.41
N GLU A 51 9.26 1.20 0.60
CA GLU A 51 8.99 2.32 1.49
C GLU A 51 8.87 3.60 0.66
N ILE A 52 7.89 4.44 0.98
CA ILE A 52 7.69 5.77 0.40
C ILE A 52 7.65 6.77 1.55
N GLN A 53 8.56 7.73 1.53
CA GLN A 53 8.75 8.74 2.57
C GLN A 53 8.42 10.14 2.04
N GLY A 54 7.41 10.76 2.63
CA GLY A 54 7.09 12.17 2.47
C GLY A 54 7.03 12.63 1.02
N GLY A 55 8.05 13.38 0.58
CA GLY A 55 8.14 13.95 -0.77
C GLY A 55 8.23 12.93 -1.91
N GLU A 56 8.49 11.66 -1.61
CA GLU A 56 8.41 10.57 -2.60
C GLU A 56 6.97 10.30 -3.03
N HIS A 57 5.97 10.75 -2.26
CA HIS A 57 4.59 10.68 -2.68
C HIS A 57 4.31 11.63 -3.86
N PHE A 58 3.72 11.08 -4.93
CA PHE A 58 3.26 11.85 -6.09
C PHE A 58 2.28 12.99 -5.73
N LEU A 59 1.46 12.80 -4.68
CA LEU A 59 0.52 13.80 -4.20
C LEU A 59 1.13 14.60 -3.05
N GLU A 60 1.34 15.90 -3.23
CA GLU A 60 1.96 16.78 -2.22
C GLU A 60 1.26 16.75 -0.86
N ARG A 61 -0.07 16.60 -0.84
CA ARG A 61 -0.84 16.48 0.41
C ARG A 61 -0.44 15.28 1.28
N ASN A 62 0.19 14.27 0.68
CA ASN A 62 0.68 13.08 1.36
C ASN A 62 2.14 13.24 1.85
N GLY A 63 2.77 14.40 1.64
CA GLY A 63 4.17 14.66 2.00
C GLY A 63 4.50 14.56 3.50
N PHE A 64 3.49 14.42 4.36
CA PHE A 64 3.65 14.18 5.80
C PHE A 64 3.64 12.70 6.20
N LEU A 65 3.40 11.79 5.23
CA LEU A 65 3.23 10.36 5.47
C LEU A 65 4.54 9.62 5.18
N THR A 66 4.74 8.52 5.90
CA THR A 66 5.65 7.45 5.49
C THR A 66 4.81 6.19 5.35
N CYS A 67 4.95 5.50 4.22
CA CYS A 67 4.22 4.28 3.90
C CYS A 67 5.21 3.18 3.60
N ALA A 68 5.02 2.00 4.20
CA ALA A 68 5.76 0.81 3.85
C ALA A 68 4.79 -0.30 3.44
N ALA A 69 5.16 -1.08 2.43
CA ALA A 69 4.41 -2.23 1.95
C ALA A 69 5.38 -3.37 1.62
N ALA A 70 5.01 -4.60 1.91
CA ALA A 70 5.76 -5.79 1.52
C ALA A 70 4.80 -6.89 1.04
N PRO A 71 5.13 -7.62 -0.05
CA PRO A 71 4.31 -8.72 -0.51
C PRO A 71 4.38 -9.90 0.48
N ILE A 72 3.25 -10.56 0.70
CA ILE A 72 3.22 -11.87 1.37
C ILE A 72 3.25 -12.92 0.26
N LEU A 73 4.33 -13.72 0.24
CA LEU A 73 4.50 -14.79 -0.73
C LEU A 73 4.13 -16.14 -0.11
N SER A 74 3.60 -17.05 -0.93
CA SER A 74 3.47 -18.47 -0.59
C SER A 74 4.83 -19.10 -0.29
N GLY A 75 4.83 -20.30 0.30
CA GLY A 75 6.08 -21.04 0.63
C GLY A 75 6.98 -21.36 -0.58
N THR A 76 6.49 -21.16 -1.81
CA THR A 76 7.23 -21.30 -3.07
C THR A 76 7.67 -19.96 -3.67
N GLY A 77 7.44 -18.83 -2.99
CA GLY A 77 7.81 -17.49 -3.47
C GLY A 77 6.86 -16.90 -4.50
N GLN A 78 5.66 -17.47 -4.67
CA GLN A 78 4.61 -16.93 -5.56
C GLN A 78 3.63 -16.06 -4.76
N LEU A 79 3.16 -14.96 -5.36
CA LEU A 79 2.04 -14.15 -4.86
C LEU A 79 0.71 -14.91 -4.83
#